data_AF-A0A4Y3KFE7-F1
#
_entry.id   AF-A0A4Y3KFE7-F1
#
_cell.length_a   1.000
_cell.length_b   1.000
_cell.length_c   1.000
_cell.angle_alpha   90.00
_cell.angle_beta   90.00
_cell.angle_gamma   90.00
#
_symmetry.space_group_name_H-M   'P 1'
#
loop_
_entity.id
_entity.type
_entity.pdbx_description
1 polymer ?
#
loop_
_entity_poly.entity_id
_entity_poly.type
_entity_poly.pdbx_seq_one_letter_code
_entity_poly.pdbx_strand_id
1 'polypeptide(L)'
;MDEVALRPGIGGVFVVEAWPGQGPAPAPDDEHAPVVLWDRGRDGGFPEITELKRRVRDVVAPDKPLGHSDHVAAVDDRSTAVEP
;
A
#
# COMPACT_ATOMS: atom_id res chain seq x y z
N MET A 1 18.58 -0.10 -4.79
CA MET A 1 18.45 0.51 -3.46
C MET A 1 17.07 0.14 -2.97
N ASP A 2 17.03 -0.69 -1.94
CA ASP A 2 15.82 -1.30 -1.37
C ASP A 2 15.70 -0.75 0.05
N GLU A 3 15.21 0.49 0.17
CA GLU A 3 15.12 1.19 1.45
C GLU A 3 13.66 1.45 1.82
N VAL A 4 13.39 1.46 3.13
CA VAL A 4 12.12 1.89 3.71
C VAL A 4 12.43 2.94 4.77
N ALA A 5 11.73 4.07 4.69
CA ALA A 5 11.83 5.15 5.68
C ALA A 5 10.51 5.32 6.43
N LEU A 6 10.60 5.50 7.75
CA LEU A 6 9.46 5.89 8.59
C LEU A 6 9.52 7.40 8.82
N ARG A 7 8.52 8.13 8.33
CA ARG A 7 8.41 9.58 8.50
C ARG A 7 7.34 9.89 9.57
N PRO A 8 7.68 10.58 10.67
CA PRO A 8 6.68 10.97 11.66
C PRO A 8 5.67 11.93 11.04
N GLY A 9 4.38 11.66 11.28
CA GLY A 9 3.25 12.49 10.84
C GLY A 9 2.47 13.05 12.03
N ILE A 10 1.77 14.15 11.81
CA ILE A 10 0.86 14.76 12.79
C ILE A 10 -0.60 14.49 12.41
N GLY A 11 -1.53 14.62 13.37
CA GLY A 11 -2.97 14.57 13.07
C GLY A 11 -3.50 13.18 12.66
N GLY A 12 -2.81 12.10 13.05
CA GLY A 12 -3.24 10.73 12.74
C GLY A 12 -3.02 10.34 11.27
N VAL A 13 -2.17 11.07 10.55
CA VAL A 13 -1.78 10.73 9.18
C VAL A 13 -1.07 9.38 9.15
N PHE A 14 -1.52 8.52 8.24
CA PHE A 14 -0.84 7.29 7.88
C PHE A 14 -0.93 7.12 6.36
N VAL A 15 0.21 7.24 5.69
CA VAL A 15 0.32 7.15 4.23
C VAL A 15 1.50 6.25 3.90
N VAL A 16 1.29 5.32 2.98
CA VAL A 16 2.35 4.48 2.41
C VAL A 16 2.58 4.91 0.97
N GLU A 17 3.83 5.22 0.66
CA GLU A 17 4.28 5.65 -0.66
C GLU A 17 5.38 4.71 -1.16
N ALA A 18 5.41 4.47 -2.46
CA ALA A 18 6.50 3.75 -3.11
C ALA A 18 7.08 4.58 -4.25
N TRP A 19 8.40 4.58 -4.35
CA TRP A 19 9.15 5.14 -5.47
C TRP A 19 9.53 4.01 -6.43
N PRO A 20 8.80 3.79 -7.53
CA PRO A 20 9.22 2.82 -8.52
C PRO A 20 10.51 3.32 -9.18
N GLY A 21 11.59 2.54 -9.09
CA GLY A 21 12.87 2.87 -9.71
C GLY A 21 12.84 2.85 -11.25
N GLN A 22 11.81 2.24 -11.84
CA GLN A 22 11.53 2.25 -13.28
C GLN A 22 10.05 1.84 -13.50
N GLY A 23 9.16 2.80 -13.75
CA GLY A 23 7.76 2.59 -14.13
C GLY A 23 7.33 3.64 -15.15
N PRO A 24 6.18 3.48 -15.85
CA PRO A 24 5.72 4.52 -16.78
C PRO A 24 5.61 5.83 -16.01
N ALA A 25 6.37 6.82 -16.48
CA ALA A 25 6.59 8.07 -15.76
C ALA A 25 5.25 8.66 -15.28
N PRO A 26 5.12 9.05 -14.00
CA PRO A 26 4.09 10.02 -13.64
C PRO A 26 4.34 11.31 -14.45
N ALA A 27 3.34 12.19 -14.49
CA ALA A 27 3.27 13.41 -15.30
C ALA A 27 4.63 14.05 -15.70
N PRO A 28 4.76 14.62 -16.92
CA PRO A 28 6.03 14.96 -17.59
C PRO A 28 7.03 15.86 -16.85
N ASP A 29 6.66 16.37 -15.67
CA ASP A 29 7.45 17.29 -14.86
C ASP A 29 8.24 16.59 -13.72
N ASP A 30 7.95 15.34 -13.34
CA ASP A 30 8.66 14.69 -12.23
C ASP A 30 8.74 13.15 -12.38
N GLU A 31 9.78 12.67 -13.07
CA GLU A 31 10.03 11.24 -13.33
C GLU A 31 10.27 10.42 -12.04
N HIS A 32 10.41 11.08 -10.88
CA HIS A 32 10.72 10.48 -9.58
C HIS A 32 9.60 10.70 -8.54
N ALA A 33 8.37 11.01 -8.94
CA ALA A 33 7.29 11.17 -7.97
C ALA A 33 6.88 9.82 -7.32
N PRO A 34 6.56 9.80 -6.01
CA PRO A 34 6.04 8.60 -5.37
C PRO A 34 4.63 8.25 -5.83
N VAL A 35 4.33 6.96 -5.79
CA VAL A 35 2.96 6.43 -5.90
C VAL A 35 2.41 6.18 -4.51
N VAL A 36 1.25 6.76 -4.21
CA VAL A 36 0.53 6.48 -2.95
C VAL A 36 -0.11 5.10 -3.03
N LEU A 37 0.32 4.19 -2.15
CA LEU A 37 -0.21 2.83 -2.05
C LEU A 37 -1.35 2.71 -1.04
N TRP A 38 -1.34 3.54 0.00
CA TRP A 38 -2.38 3.59 1.02
C TRP A 38 -2.43 4.97 1.67
N ASP A 39 -3.63 5.47 1.95
CA ASP A 39 -3.87 6.69 2.71
C ASP A 39 -5.02 6.45 3.69
N ARG A 40 -4.77 6.57 4.99
CA ARG A 40 -5.79 6.35 6.03
C ARG A 40 -7.03 7.22 5.87
N GLY A 41 -6.89 8.43 5.31
CA GLY A 41 -8.01 9.32 5.05
C GLY A 41 -8.85 8.89 3.85
N ARG A 42 -8.24 8.28 2.83
CA ARG A 42 -8.91 7.82 1.60
C ARG A 42 -9.42 6.39 1.69
N ASP A 43 -8.57 5.47 2.12
CA ASP A 43 -8.81 4.03 2.18
C ASP A 43 -9.48 3.61 3.50
N GLY A 44 -9.37 4.44 4.54
CA GLY A 44 -9.96 4.16 5.86
C GLY A 44 -9.15 3.15 6.68
N GLY A 45 -8.78 3.51 7.91
CA GLY A 45 -8.05 2.60 8.79
C GLY A 45 -6.63 2.28 8.33
N PHE A 46 -6.16 1.08 8.64
CA PHE A 46 -4.82 0.59 8.30
C PHE A 46 -4.92 -0.60 7.34
N PRO A 47 -3.96 -0.77 6.42
CA PRO A 47 -3.99 -1.88 5.47
C PRO A 47 -3.67 -3.19 6.19
N GLU A 48 -4.32 -4.27 5.75
CA GLU A 48 -3.87 -5.61 6.10
C GLU A 48 -2.53 -5.93 5.44
N ILE A 49 -1.69 -6.70 6.14
CA ILE A 49 -0.31 -6.98 5.69
C ILE A 49 -0.26 -7.62 4.29
N THR A 50 -1.22 -8.48 3.98
CA THR A 50 -1.30 -9.18 2.70
C THR A 50 -1.69 -8.22 1.58
N GLU A 51 -2.62 -7.31 1.84
CA GLU A 51 -3.02 -6.28 0.90
C GLU A 51 -1.89 -5.31 0.61
N LEU A 52 -1.20 -4.83 1.66
CA LEU A 52 -0.09 -3.90 1.50
C LEU A 52 1.02 -4.52 0.64
N LYS A 53 1.38 -5.78 0.87
CA LYS A 53 2.38 -6.49 0.06
C LYS A 53 1.99 -6.60 -1.41
N ARG A 54 0.70 -6.86 -1.70
CA ARG A 54 0.19 -6.91 -3.08
C ARG A 54 0.31 -5.54 -3.76
N ARG A 55 -0.18 -4.47 -3.13
CA ARG A 55 -0.07 -3.11 -3.67
C ARG A 55 1.38 -2.68 -3.92
N VAL A 56 2.29 -2.99 -2.99
CA VAL A 56 3.73 -2.73 -3.17
C VAL A 56 4.30 -3.51 -4.37
N ARG A 57 3.99 -4.81 -4.50
CA ARG A 57 4.45 -5.61 -5.65
C ARG A 57 3.95 -5.01 -6.96
N ASP A 58 2.65 -4.74 -7.05
CA ASP A 58 2.02 -4.32 -8.29
C ASP A 58 2.66 -3.03 -8.85
N VAL A 59 3.21 -2.18 -7.98
CA VAL A 59 3.88 -0.93 -8.35
C VAL A 59 5.39 -1.08 -8.53
N VAL A 60 6.08 -1.85 -7.67
CA VAL A 60 7.56 -1.89 -7.62
C VAL A 60 8.15 -3.08 -8.39
N ALA A 61 7.45 -4.20 -8.47
CA ALA A 61 7.93 -5.44 -9.08
C ALA A 61 6.76 -6.31 -9.59
N PRO A 62 5.99 -5.85 -10.59
CA PRO A 62 4.76 -6.52 -11.04
C PRO A 62 5.02 -7.95 -11.53
N ASP A 63 6.17 -8.21 -12.14
CA ASP A 63 6.56 -9.52 -12.66
C ASP A 63 7.04 -10.51 -11.57
N LYS A 64 7.12 -10.07 -10.29
CA LYS A 64 7.65 -10.89 -9.20
C LYS A 64 6.52 -11.55 -8.41
N PRO A 65 6.47 -12.89 -8.30
CA PRO A 65 5.44 -13.56 -7.51
C PRO A 65 5.63 -13.30 -6.01
N LEU A 66 4.53 -13.12 -5.28
CA LEU A 66 4.50 -12.91 -3.81
C LEU A 66 4.42 -14.21 -2.99
N GLY A 67 4.51 -15.38 -3.61
CA GLY A 67 4.35 -16.67 -2.94
C GLY A 67 2.97 -16.82 -2.30
N HIS A 68 2.91 -17.20 -1.02
CA HIS A 68 1.66 -17.46 -0.28
C HIS A 68 0.68 -16.27 -0.18
N SER A 69 1.13 -15.04 -0.41
CA SER A 69 0.29 -13.85 -0.34
C SER A 69 -0.52 -13.57 -1.62
N ASP A 70 -0.26 -14.30 -2.70
CA ASP A 70 -1.04 -14.19 -3.94
C ASP A 70 -2.43 -14.85 -3.81
N HIS A 71 -2.56 -15.88 -2.96
CA HIS A 71 -3.73 -16.75 -2.89
C HIS A 71 -4.69 -16.49 -1.71
N VAL A 72 -4.55 -15.39 -0.96
CA VAL A 72 -5.49 -15.08 0.12
C VAL A 72 -6.34 -13.87 -0.28
N ALA A 73 -7.42 -14.17 -1.01
CA ALA A 73 -8.59 -13.32 -1.12
C ALA A 73 -9.26 -13.20 0.26
N ALA A 74 -9.79 -12.01 0.53
CA ALA A 74 -10.29 -11.57 1.82
C ALA A 74 -11.29 -12.55 2.46
N VAL A 75 -10.98 -12.99 3.68
CA VAL A 75 -12.01 -13.35 4.65
C VAL A 75 -12.27 -12.09 5.49
N ASP A 76 -13.28 -11.33 5.09
CA ASP A 76 -13.85 -10.21 5.83
C ASP A 76 -14.61 -10.76 7.05
N ASP A 77 -14.00 -10.72 8.24
CA ASP A 77 -14.70 -10.93 9.50
C ASP A 77 -15.24 -9.58 10.00
N ARG A 78 -16.46 -9.24 9.58
CA ARG A 78 -17.24 -8.18 10.24
C ARG A 78 -18.00 -8.75 11.43
N SER A 79 -17.28 -8.99 12.53
CA SER A 79 -17.86 -9.06 13.87
C SER A 79 -17.96 -7.66 14.47
N THR A 80 -19.13 -7.01 14.38
CA THR A 80 -19.54 -6.02 15.39
C THR A 80 -20.97 -6.30 15.81
N ALA A 81 -21.11 -6.68 17.07
CA ALA A 81 -22.35 -7.04 17.74
C ALA A 81 -23.44 -5.96 17.62
N VAL A 82 -24.67 -6.39 17.44
CA VAL A 82 -25.86 -5.66 17.88
C VAL A 82 -26.73 -6.66 18.63
N GLU A 83 -26.74 -6.58 19.96
CA GLU A 83 -27.76 -7.22 20.79
C GLU A 83 -28.24 -6.19 21.84
N PRO A 84 -29.55 -6.01 22.05
CA PRO A 84 -30.10 -5.29 23.18
C PRO A 84 -30.13 -6.13 24.47
#